data_AF-A0A930UCF0-F1
#
_entry.id   AF-A0A930UCF0-F1
#
_cell.length_a   1.000
_cell.length_b   1.000
_cell.length_c   1.000
_cell.angle_alpha   90.00
_cell.angle_beta   90.00
_cell.angle_gamma   90.00
#
_symmetry.space_group_name_H-M   'P 1'
#
loop_
_entity.id
_entity.type
_entity.pdbx_description
1 polymer ?
#
loop_
_entity_poly.entity_id
_entity_poly.type
_entity_poly.pdbx_seq_one_letter_code
_entity_poly.pdbx_strand_id
1 'polypeptide(L)' 'MRFRIAYTILKALETWCKELDIKKCVLETGKNQPEAIALYKKNHYNIIPNFGKYEGVENSVCFEKEL' A
#
# COMPACT_ATOMS: atom_id res chain seq x y z
N MET A 1 18.26 -0.42 18.19
CA MET A 1 16.83 -0.81 18.18
C MET A 1 16.23 -0.46 16.82
N ARG A 2 15.44 -1.34 16.18
CA ARG A 2 14.80 -1.06 14.89
C ARG A 2 13.31 -0.82 15.13
N PHE A 3 12.86 0.43 14.95
CA PHE A 3 11.45 0.80 15.12
C PHE A 3 10.65 0.48 13.85
N ARG A 4 9.47 -0.12 13.99
CA ARG A 4 8.60 -0.55 12.87
C ARG A 4 7.60 0.55 12.46
N ILE A 5 8.07 1.79 12.35
CA ILE A 5 7.21 2.99 12.19
C ILE A 5 6.29 2.87 10.97
N ALA A 6 6.82 2.53 9.79
CA ALA A 6 6.01 2.40 8.57
C ALA A 6 4.93 1.32 8.69
N TYR A 7 5.22 0.21 9.39
CA TYR A 7 4.22 -0.82 9.66
C TYR A 7 3.13 -0.32 10.62
N THR A 8 3.52 0.38 11.69
CA THR A 8 2.56 0.94 12.64
C THR A 8 1.62 1.94 11.97
N ILE A 9 2.15 2.82 11.13
CA ILE A 9 1.34 3.78 10.35
C ILE A 9 0.41 3.03 9.39
N LEU A 10 0.92 2.05 8.64
CA LEU A 10 0.10 1.24 7.72
C LEU A 10 -1.06 0.56 8.45
N LYS A 11 -0.81 -0.06 9.62
CA LYS A 11 -1.86 -0.70 10.42
C LYS A 11 -2.88 0.31 10.95
N ALA A 12 -2.45 1.51 11.37
CA ALA A 12 -3.37 2.55 11.81
C ALA A 12 -4.30 3.02 10.69
N LEU A 13 -3.77 3.20 9.46
CA LEU A 13 -4.58 3.52 8.29
C LEU A 13 -5.58 2.41 7.95
N GLU A 14 -5.16 1.14 8.00
CA GLU A 14 -6.08 0.00 7.80
C GLU A 14 -7.20 -0.02 8.84
N THR A 15 -6.90 0.29 10.11
CA THR A 15 -7.92 0.41 11.16
C THR A 15 -8.93 1.51 10.87
N TRP A 16 -8.46 2.71 10.50
CA TRP A 16 -9.37 3.81 10.14
C TRP A 16 -10.24 3.49 8.93
N CYS A 17 -9.70 2.80 7.93
CA CYS A 17 -10.51 2.34 6.80
C CYS A 17 -11.65 1.43 7.26
N LYS A 18 -11.41 0.50 8.19
CA LYS A 18 -12.47 -0.36 8.75
C LYS A 18 -13.52 0.42 9.51
N GLU A 19 -13.11 1.40 10.33
CA GLU A 19 -14.02 2.28 11.08
C GLU A 19 -14.92 3.11 10.15
N LEU A 20 -14.42 3.45 8.96
CA LEU A 20 -15.15 4.19 7.93
C LEU A 20 -15.90 3.29 6.93
N ASP A 21 -16.01 1.99 7.21
CA ASP A 21 -16.62 0.97 6.33
C ASP A 21 -15.99 0.86 4.92
N ILE A 22 -14.74 1.30 4.78
CA ILE A 22 -13.96 1.17 3.54
C ILE A 22 -13.49 -0.28 3.39
N LYS A 23 -13.86 -0.91 2.26
CA LYS A 23 -13.63 -2.35 2.03
C LYS A 23 -12.25 -2.69 1.46
N LYS A 24 -11.53 -1.70 0.93
CA LYS A 24 -10.20 -1.91 0.36
C LYS A 24 -9.30 -0.69 0.48
N CYS A 25 -8.01 -0.94 0.69
CA CYS A 25 -6.96 0.05 0.54
C CYS A 25 -6.32 -0.06 -0.84
N VAL A 26 -6.04 1.08 -1.47
CA VAL A 26 -5.18 1.16 -2.66
C VAL A 26 -3.99 2.05 -2.33
N LEU A 27 -2.79 1.60 -2.70
CA LEU A 27 -1.52 2.27 -2.43
C LEU A 27 -0.73 2.42 -3.73
N GLU A 28 0.17 3.40 -3.77
CA GLU A 28 1.11 3.59 -4.87
C GLU A 28 2.52 3.76 -4.31
N THR A 29 3.51 3.27 -5.05
CA THR A 29 4.92 3.58 -4.83
C THR A 29 5.72 3.45 -6.12
N GLY A 30 6.87 4.11 -6.18
CA GLY A 30 7.77 4.00 -7.31
C GLY A 30 8.49 2.63 -7.35
N LYS A 31 8.81 2.13 -8.55
CA LYS A 31 9.61 0.90 -8.73
C LYS A 31 10.96 0.93 -8.01
N ASN A 32 11.51 2.12 -7.79
CA ASN A 32 12.79 2.35 -7.10
C ASN A 32 12.67 2.45 -5.57
N GLN A 33 11.53 2.08 -4.98
CA GLN A 33 11.30 2.07 -3.53
C GLN A 33 11.16 0.63 -3.00
N PRO A 34 12.26 -0.18 -2.98
CA PRO A 34 12.18 -1.60 -2.65
C PRO A 34 11.68 -1.87 -1.23
N GLU A 35 11.95 -0.98 -0.27
CA GLU A 35 11.48 -1.10 1.11
C GLU A 35 9.95 -0.95 1.23
N ALA A 36 9.35 -0.03 0.46
CA ALA A 36 7.91 0.16 0.43
C ALA A 36 7.22 -1.04 -0.24
N ILE A 37 7.76 -1.49 -1.38
CA ILE A 37 7.29 -2.69 -2.09
C ILE A 37 7.34 -3.91 -1.16
N ALA A 38 8.46 -4.11 -0.44
CA ALA A 38 8.61 -5.21 0.50
C ALA A 38 7.63 -5.09 1.68
N LEU A 39 7.41 -3.88 2.20
CA LEU A 39 6.43 -3.63 3.26
C LEU A 39 5.02 -4.03 2.80
N TYR A 40 4.56 -3.58 1.65
CA TYR A 40 3.20 -3.86 1.16
C TYR A 40 3.01 -5.35 0.87
N LYS A 41 3.95 -6.00 0.18
CA LYS A 41 3.94 -7.46 -0.04
C LYS A 41 3.88 -8.24 1.26
N LYS A 42 4.68 -7.85 2.26
CA LYS A 42 4.68 -8.50 3.60
C LYS A 42 3.35 -8.30 4.34
N ASN A 43 2.58 -7.28 4.01
CA ASN A 43 1.28 -7.00 4.61
C ASN A 43 0.10 -7.49 3.73
N HIS A 44 0.36 -8.39 2.79
CA HIS A 44 -0.63 -9.06 1.94
C HIS A 44 -1.37 -8.12 0.99
N TYR A 45 -0.69 -7.06 0.52
CA TYR A 45 -1.16 -6.29 -0.61
C TYR A 45 -0.77 -6.98 -1.92
N ASN A 46 -1.70 -7.01 -2.87
CA ASN A 46 -1.51 -7.54 -4.20
C ASN A 46 -1.18 -6.42 -5.18
N ILE A 47 -0.30 -6.68 -6.15
CA ILE A 47 -0.03 -5.71 -7.23
C ILE A 47 -1.25 -5.69 -8.14
N ILE A 48 -1.68 -4.48 -8.52
CA ILE A 48 -2.77 -4.24 -9.47
C ILE A 48 -2.28 -3.38 -10.63
N PRO A 49 -3.03 -3.27 -11.74
CA PRO A 49 -2.82 -2.20 -12.70
C PRO A 49 -2.73 -0.84 -12.00
N ASN A 50 -1.88 0.05 -12.50
CA ASN A 50 -1.75 1.37 -11.90
C ASN A 50 -3.12 2.08 -11.89
N PHE A 51 -3.47 2.68 -10.75
CA PHE A 51 -4.81 3.14 -10.47
C PHE A 51 -4.93 4.66 -10.56
N GLY A 52 -6.00 5.15 -11.20
CA GLY A 52 -6.31 6.57 -11.27
C GLY A 52 -5.24 7.36 -12.04
N LYS A 53 -4.73 8.45 -11.46
CA LYS A 53 -3.74 9.32 -12.13
C LYS A 53 -2.40 8.64 -12.45
N TYR A 54 -2.18 7.42 -11.96
CA TYR A 54 -0.96 6.65 -12.20
C TYR A 54 -1.09 5.66 -13.37
N GLU A 55 -2.28 5.55 -13.97
CA GLU A 55 -2.50 4.76 -15.19
C GLU A 55 -1.45 5.14 -16.26
N GLY A 56 -0.80 4.11 -16.84
CA GLY A 56 0.26 4.29 -17.83
C GLY A 56 1.61 4.81 -17.31
N VAL A 57 1.73 5.18 -16.03
CA VAL A 57 3.01 5.65 -15.45
C VAL A 57 3.97 4.48 -15.22
N GLU A 58 4.93 4.29 -16.13
CA GLU A 58 5.80 3.11 -16.14
C GLU A 58 6.61 2.91 -14.85
N ASN A 59 6.98 3.99 -14.16
CA ASN A 59 7.79 3.92 -12.94
C ASN A 59 6.97 3.80 -11.65
N SER A 60 5.65 3.69 -11.76
CA SER A 60 4.74 3.49 -10.64
C SER A 60 4.37 2.01 -10.48
N VAL A 61 4.10 1.59 -9.24
CA VAL A 61 3.54 0.30 -8.88
C VAL A 61 2.38 0.53 -7.91
N CYS A 62 1.17 0.20 -8.33
CA CYS A 62 0.00 0.22 -7.46
C CYS A 62 -0.25 -1.14 -6.80
N PHE A 63 -0.80 -1.07 -5.60
CA PHE A 63 -1.14 -2.21 -4.77
C PHE A 63 -2.58 -2.08 -4.25
N GLU A 64 -3.27 -3.19 -4.03
CA GLU A 64 -4.53 -3.21 -3.30
C GLU A 64 -4.56 -4.29 -2.23
N LYS A 65 -5.43 -4.08 -1.24
CA LYS A 65 -5.76 -5.06 -0.22
C LYS A 65 -7.20 -4.88 0.21
N GLU A 66 -7.96 -5.97 0.22
CA GLU A 66 -9.26 -6.05 0.88
C GLU A 66 -9.06 -6.11 2.42
N LEU A 67 -9.87 -5.36 3.16
CA LEU A 67 -9.70 -5.11 4.60
C LEU A 67 -10.60 -5.95 5.50
#